data_AF-A0A6J4T3H5-F1
#
_entry.id   AF-A0A6J4T3H5-F1
#
_cell.length_a   1.000
_cell.length_b   1.000
_cell.length_c   1.000
_cell.angle_alpha   90.00
_cell.angle_beta   90.00
_cell.angle_gamma   90.00
#
_symmetry.space_group_name_H-M   'P 1'
#
loop_
_entity.id
_entity.type
_entity.pdbx_description
1 polymer ?
#
loop_
_entity_poly.entity_id
_entity_poly.type
_entity_poly.pdbx_seq_one_letter_code
_entity_poly.pdbx_strand_id
1 'polypeptide(L)'
;MGVFVARISRGRTIREFILGVMIAPTIFSMLWFSVFGAAGIQADNQTNGAISSAAGNSEALGLFAFLGQSPLFLLTSVSMIFLVWIFFVAGADAGTIVLGSMSAGGAPDPKRRIKLTWGVIMGALAAILLVVGGLDALQNGAILAATPFAVLMCLMCWCLYKTLRSDYRDEREQIRQIMAHDQNVEKSQMQEILRRHEAGEPVGRQATDREG
;
A
#
# COMPACT_ATOMS: atom_id res chain seq x y z
N MET A 1 -0.61 5.66 -2.66
CA MET A 1 -0.70 4.87 -1.42
C MET A 1 0.59 4.15 -1.00
N GLY A 2 1.46 3.69 -1.93
CA GLY A 2 2.65 2.91 -1.57
C GLY A 2 3.64 3.60 -0.61
N VAL A 3 3.91 4.89 -0.79
CA VAL A 3 4.91 5.63 0.03
C VAL A 3 4.43 5.88 1.47
N PHE A 4 3.14 6.15 1.68
CA PHE A 4 2.57 6.38 3.01
C PHE A 4 2.56 5.09 3.84
N VAL A 5 2.15 3.99 3.19
CA VAL A 5 2.10 2.65 3.78
C VAL A 5 3.51 2.14 4.08
N ALA A 6 4.50 2.46 3.24
CA ALA A 6 5.92 2.16 3.51
C ALA A 6 6.47 2.93 4.72
N ARG A 7 6.07 4.20 4.93
CA ARG A 7 6.55 5.02 6.06
C ARG A 7 6.05 4.52 7.42
N ILE A 8 4.79 4.10 7.50
CA ILE A 8 4.17 3.58 8.74
C ILE A 8 4.65 2.16 9.07
N SER A 9 5.24 1.46 8.10
CA SER A 9 5.64 0.06 8.23
C SER A 9 7.13 -0.13 8.56
N ARG A 10 7.83 0.95 8.92
CA ARG A 10 9.25 0.91 9.29
C ARG A 10 9.44 0.03 10.52
N GLY A 11 10.26 -1.03 10.40
CA GLY A 11 10.57 -1.96 11.49
C GLY A 11 9.63 -3.16 11.63
N ARG A 12 8.63 -3.33 10.74
CA ARG A 12 7.80 -4.55 10.67
C ARG A 12 8.38 -5.55 9.68
N THR A 13 8.12 -6.84 9.90
CA THR A 13 8.49 -7.86 8.91
C THR A 13 7.65 -7.71 7.63
N ILE A 14 8.20 -8.14 6.49
CA ILE A 14 7.48 -8.14 5.20
C ILE A 14 6.15 -8.91 5.31
N ARG A 15 6.13 -10.00 6.09
CA ARG A 15 4.94 -10.83 6.29
C ARG A 15 3.83 -10.07 7.03
N GLU A 16 4.15 -9.42 8.16
CA GLU A 16 3.17 -8.63 8.92
C GLU A 16 2.64 -7.46 8.11
N PHE A 17 3.53 -6.83 7.32
CA PHE A 17 3.16 -5.76 6.41
C PHE A 17 2.12 -6.22 5.37
N ILE A 18 2.42 -7.30 4.64
CA ILE A 18 1.52 -7.82 3.60
C ILE A 18 0.18 -8.25 4.20
N LEU A 19 0.21 -8.98 5.32
CA LEU A 19 -1.03 -9.40 5.99
C LEU A 19 -1.85 -8.21 6.47
N GLY A 20 -1.23 -7.19 7.07
CA GLY A 20 -1.93 -6.00 7.51
C GLY A 20 -2.58 -5.22 6.35
N VAL A 21 -1.85 -5.04 5.25
CA VAL A 21 -2.33 -4.29 4.07
C VAL A 21 -3.41 -5.06 3.31
N MET A 22 -3.39 -6.41 3.33
CA MET A 22 -4.42 -7.21 2.68
C MET A 22 -5.67 -7.40 3.55
N ILE A 23 -5.50 -7.79 4.81
CA ILE A 23 -6.61 -8.21 5.68
C ILE A 23 -7.47 -7.01 6.07
N ALA A 24 -6.87 -5.89 6.48
CA ALA A 24 -7.61 -4.73 6.99
C ALA A 24 -8.64 -4.17 5.97
N PRO A 25 -8.27 -3.83 4.71
CA PRO A 25 -9.23 -3.35 3.73
C PRO A 25 -10.18 -4.45 3.25
N THR A 26 -9.77 -5.72 3.27
CA THR A 26 -10.66 -6.84 2.87
C THR A 26 -11.79 -7.02 3.87
N ILE A 27 -11.50 -7.05 5.17
CA ILE A 27 -12.53 -7.14 6.22
C ILE A 27 -13.47 -5.93 6.15
N PHE A 28 -12.91 -4.73 6.01
CA PHE A 28 -13.72 -3.52 5.86
C PHE A 28 -14.66 -3.61 4.64
N SER A 29 -14.13 -4.04 3.49
CA SER A 29 -14.93 -4.19 2.26
C SER A 29 -16.00 -5.27 2.42
N MET A 30 -15.67 -6.38 3.06
CA MET A 30 -16.62 -7.47 3.33
C MET A 30 -17.76 -7.00 4.23
N LEU A 31 -17.45 -6.28 5.31
CA LEU A 31 -18.46 -5.69 6.20
C LEU A 31 -19.33 -4.67 5.44
N TRP A 32 -18.71 -3.80 4.65
CA TRP A 32 -19.42 -2.80 3.86
C TRP A 32 -20.41 -3.43 2.88
N PHE A 33 -19.94 -4.35 2.02
CA PHE A 33 -20.79 -5.04 1.05
C PHE A 33 -21.83 -5.94 1.73
N SER A 34 -21.50 -6.58 2.85
CA SER A 34 -22.47 -7.40 3.59
C SER A 34 -23.60 -6.57 4.16
N VAL A 35 -23.32 -5.38 4.71
CA VAL A 35 -24.36 -4.53 5.32
C VAL A 35 -25.14 -3.78 4.24
N PHE A 36 -24.47 -3.00 3.40
CA PHE A 36 -25.13 -2.15 2.40
C PHE A 36 -25.62 -2.94 1.18
N GLY A 37 -24.91 -3.99 0.77
CA GLY A 37 -25.34 -4.84 -0.34
C GLY A 37 -26.56 -5.67 0.03
N ALA A 38 -26.60 -6.30 1.21
CA ALA A 38 -27.78 -7.02 1.67
C ALA A 38 -28.98 -6.08 1.88
N ALA A 39 -28.76 -4.91 2.50
CA ALA A 39 -29.80 -3.90 2.67
C ALA A 39 -30.33 -3.38 1.32
N GLY A 40 -29.46 -3.15 0.34
CA GLY A 40 -29.84 -2.74 -1.01
C GLY A 40 -30.70 -3.77 -1.72
N ILE A 41 -30.31 -5.05 -1.68
CA ILE A 41 -31.09 -6.15 -2.28
C ILE A 41 -32.45 -6.29 -1.58
N GLN A 42 -32.48 -6.24 -0.26
CA GLN A 42 -33.74 -6.32 0.49
C GLN A 42 -34.68 -5.15 0.16
N ALA A 43 -34.14 -3.93 0.09
CA ALA A 43 -34.89 -2.74 -0.29
C ALA A 43 -35.41 -2.81 -1.73
N ASP A 44 -34.62 -3.35 -2.66
CA ASP A 44 -35.06 -3.52 -4.05
C ASP A 44 -36.20 -4.54 -4.17
N ASN A 45 -36.10 -5.64 -3.41
CA ASN A 45 -37.17 -6.64 -3.33
C ASN A 45 -38.48 -6.06 -2.75
N GLN A 46 -38.39 -5.18 -1.74
CA GLN A 46 -39.57 -4.52 -1.15
C GLN A 46 -40.21 -3.50 -2.09
N THR A 47 -39.45 -2.97 -3.04
CA THR A 47 -39.90 -1.96 -4.00
C THR A 47 -40.19 -2.54 -5.38
N ASN A 48 -40.29 -3.87 -5.50
CA ASN A 48 -40.49 -4.58 -6.77
C ASN A 48 -39.49 -4.18 -7.87
N GLY A 49 -38.22 -3.97 -7.53
CA GLY A 49 -37.17 -3.65 -8.52
C GLY A 49 -37.06 -2.15 -8.87
N ALA A 50 -37.70 -1.27 -8.10
CA ALA A 50 -37.64 0.17 -8.39
C ALA A 50 -36.21 0.73 -8.22
N ILE A 51 -35.40 0.17 -7.33
CA ILE A 51 -34.02 0.62 -7.08
C ILE A 51 -33.10 0.13 -8.19
N SER A 52 -33.21 -1.13 -8.60
CA SER A 52 -32.40 -1.69 -9.70
C SER A 52 -32.74 -1.04 -11.04
N SER A 53 -34.00 -0.74 -11.30
CA SER A 53 -34.41 0.02 -12.49
C SER A 53 -33.91 1.48 -12.47
N ALA A 54 -33.92 2.14 -11.31
CA ALA A 54 -33.31 3.46 -11.16
C ALA A 54 -31.78 3.42 -11.39
N ALA A 55 -31.10 2.42 -10.82
CA ALA A 55 -29.66 2.21 -10.99
C ALA A 55 -29.27 1.93 -12.45
N GLY A 56 -30.13 1.24 -13.21
CA GLY A 56 -29.91 0.98 -14.64
C GLY A 56 -29.97 2.23 -15.51
N ASN A 57 -30.64 3.31 -15.06
CA ASN A 57 -30.63 4.60 -15.75
C ASN A 57 -29.44 5.47 -15.31
N SER A 58 -29.13 5.47 -14.01
CA SER A 58 -27.95 6.13 -13.46
C SER A 58 -27.60 5.53 -12.11
N GLU A 59 -26.32 5.19 -11.93
CA GLU A 59 -25.79 4.67 -10.66
C GLU A 59 -26.11 5.60 -9.48
N ALA A 60 -26.02 6.92 -9.69
CA ALA A 60 -26.35 7.92 -8.69
C ALA A 60 -27.83 7.88 -8.30
N LEU A 61 -28.72 7.69 -9.28
CA LEU A 61 -30.16 7.61 -9.03
C LEU A 61 -30.52 6.35 -8.23
N GLY A 62 -29.86 5.23 -8.51
CA GLY A 62 -29.99 3.99 -7.72
C GLY A 62 -29.62 4.18 -6.24
N LEU A 63 -28.51 4.88 -5.97
CA LEU A 63 -28.10 5.19 -4.60
C LEU A 63 -29.14 6.05 -3.86
N PHE A 64 -29.66 7.10 -4.49
CA PHE A 64 -30.66 7.96 -3.85
C PHE A 64 -32.03 7.28 -3.73
N ALA A 65 -32.41 6.42 -4.68
CA ALA A 65 -33.60 5.57 -4.57
C ALA A 65 -33.51 4.61 -3.38
N PHE A 66 -32.33 4.02 -3.14
CA PHE A 66 -32.06 3.22 -1.95
C PHE A 66 -32.16 4.03 -0.67
N LEU A 67 -31.52 5.20 -0.61
CA LEU A 67 -31.61 6.08 0.57
C LEU A 67 -33.04 6.55 0.84
N GLY A 68 -33.87 6.64 -0.21
CA GLY A 68 -35.30 6.95 -0.14
C GLY A 68 -36.13 5.97 0.69
N GLN A 69 -35.63 4.74 0.89
CA GLN A 69 -36.27 3.75 1.76
C GLN A 69 -35.99 4.00 3.25
N SER A 70 -35.09 4.92 3.59
CA SER A 70 -34.81 5.27 4.98
C SER A 70 -35.84 6.26 5.52
N PRO A 71 -36.34 6.07 6.76
CA PRO A 71 -37.27 7.02 7.40
C PRO A 71 -36.66 8.43 7.59
N LEU A 72 -35.33 8.57 7.51
CA LEU A 72 -34.60 9.83 7.61
C LEU A 72 -33.95 10.26 6.28
N PHE A 73 -34.65 10.05 5.16
CA PHE A 73 -34.15 10.28 3.79
C PHE A 73 -33.37 11.58 3.60
N LEU A 74 -33.89 12.71 4.10
CA LEU A 74 -33.27 14.02 3.89
C LEU A 74 -31.91 14.11 4.61
N LEU A 75 -31.83 13.59 5.84
CA LEU A 75 -30.60 13.58 6.62
C LEU A 75 -29.56 12.62 6.04
N THR A 76 -29.98 11.42 5.63
CA THR A 76 -29.09 10.40 5.05
C THR A 76 -28.57 10.82 3.68
N SER A 77 -29.41 11.45 2.85
CA SER A 77 -29.01 11.98 1.53
C SER A 77 -28.02 13.13 1.64
N VAL A 78 -28.27 14.09 2.53
CA VAL A 78 -27.32 15.20 2.76
C VAL A 78 -25.99 14.66 3.29
N SER A 79 -26.04 13.75 4.27
CA SER A 79 -24.83 13.10 4.81
C SER A 79 -24.05 12.34 3.73
N MET A 80 -24.74 11.64 2.82
CA MET A 80 -24.10 10.92 1.72
C MET A 80 -23.42 11.85 0.72
N ILE A 81 -24.04 12.98 0.37
CA ILE A 81 -23.43 13.99 -0.50
C ILE A 81 -22.16 14.55 0.15
N PHE A 82 -22.20 14.88 1.44
CA PHE A 82 -21.01 15.32 2.18
C PHE A 82 -19.92 14.25 2.22
N LEU A 83 -20.29 12.98 2.43
CA LEU A 83 -19.36 11.87 2.45
C LEU A 83 -18.64 11.74 1.10
N VAL A 84 -19.39 11.69 0.00
CA VAL A 84 -18.84 11.63 -1.37
C VAL A 84 -17.93 12.83 -1.64
N TRP A 85 -18.33 14.02 -1.21
CA TRP A 85 -17.51 15.23 -1.37
C TRP A 85 -16.17 15.15 -0.62
N ILE A 86 -16.17 14.69 0.64
CA ILE A 86 -14.93 14.53 1.42
C ILE A 86 -14.02 13.47 0.78
N PHE A 87 -14.57 12.33 0.36
CA PHE A 87 -13.79 11.28 -0.31
C PHE A 87 -13.22 11.77 -1.66
N PHE A 88 -13.99 12.56 -2.41
CA PHE A 88 -13.54 13.16 -3.65
C PHE A 88 -12.37 14.13 -3.41
N VAL A 89 -12.50 15.06 -2.45
CA VAL A 89 -11.44 16.03 -2.12
C VAL A 89 -10.18 15.34 -1.59
N ALA A 90 -10.33 14.38 -0.68
CA ALA A 90 -9.21 13.62 -0.14
C ALA A 90 -8.50 12.78 -1.23
N GLY A 91 -9.27 12.16 -2.13
CA GLY A 91 -8.73 11.41 -3.27
C GLY A 91 -7.98 12.31 -4.25
N ALA A 92 -8.55 13.46 -4.59
CA ALA A 92 -7.92 14.45 -5.46
C ALA A 92 -6.63 15.01 -4.85
N ASP A 93 -6.60 15.33 -3.56
CA ASP A 93 -5.41 15.81 -2.86
C ASP A 93 -4.28 14.76 -2.92
N ALA A 94 -4.58 13.51 -2.56
CA ALA A 94 -3.62 12.41 -2.65
C ALA A 94 -3.07 12.23 -4.07
N GLY A 95 -3.91 12.36 -5.10
CA GLY A 95 -3.50 12.32 -6.51
C GLY A 95 -2.53 13.45 -6.88
N THR A 96 -2.87 14.69 -6.54
CA THR A 96 -2.02 15.87 -6.87
C THR A 96 -0.65 15.82 -6.19
N ILE A 97 -0.56 15.27 -4.97
CA ILE A 97 0.71 15.09 -4.28
C ILE A 97 1.60 14.09 -5.02
N VAL A 98 1.05 12.95 -5.46
CA VAL A 98 1.82 11.95 -6.22
C VAL A 98 2.29 12.52 -7.55
N LEU A 99 1.40 13.09 -8.36
CA LEU A 99 1.78 13.66 -9.66
C LEU A 99 2.76 14.83 -9.49
N GLY A 100 2.54 15.67 -8.48
CA GLY A 100 3.43 16.77 -8.16
C GLY A 100 4.83 16.29 -7.73
N SER A 101 4.91 15.21 -6.95
CA SER A 101 6.19 14.62 -6.53
C SER A 101 6.97 14.09 -7.73
N MET A 102 6.30 13.39 -8.66
CA MET A 102 6.93 12.86 -9.89
C MET A 102 7.39 13.99 -10.81
N SER A 103 6.66 15.09 -10.87
CA SER A 103 7.00 16.28 -11.68
C SER A 103 8.09 17.15 -11.05
N ALA A 104 8.38 16.98 -9.76
CA ALA A 104 9.34 17.78 -8.99
C ALA A 104 10.57 16.97 -8.55
N GLY A 105 10.95 15.93 -9.31
CA GLY A 105 12.16 15.13 -9.04
C GLY A 105 12.05 14.22 -7.81
N GLY A 106 10.84 13.82 -7.42
CA GLY A 106 10.59 12.95 -6.26
C GLY A 106 10.42 13.70 -4.94
N ALA A 107 10.20 15.01 -4.95
CA ALA A 107 10.00 15.80 -3.74
C ALA A 107 8.77 15.30 -2.94
N PRO A 108 8.93 14.95 -1.64
CA PRO A 108 7.85 14.37 -0.84
C PRO A 108 6.71 15.34 -0.51
N ASP A 109 6.96 16.66 -0.55
CA ASP A 109 5.92 17.69 -0.53
C ASP A 109 6.16 18.69 -1.68
N PRO A 110 5.50 18.51 -2.83
CA PRO A 110 5.67 19.41 -3.97
C PRO A 110 5.03 20.78 -3.69
N LYS A 111 5.64 21.83 -4.25
CA LYS A 111 5.16 23.22 -4.10
C LYS A 111 3.68 23.32 -4.47
N ARG A 112 2.93 24.12 -3.70
CA ARG A 112 1.47 24.34 -3.88
C ARG A 112 1.06 24.66 -5.33
N ARG A 113 1.89 25.40 -6.07
CA ARG A 113 1.64 25.73 -7.49
C ARG A 113 1.56 24.47 -8.37
N ILE A 114 2.46 23.50 -8.17
CA ILE A 114 2.50 22.26 -8.94
C ILE A 114 1.27 21.40 -8.62
N LYS A 115 0.90 21.30 -7.34
CA LYS A 115 -0.32 20.58 -6.91
C LYS A 115 -1.58 21.18 -7.54
N LEU A 116 -1.68 22.52 -7.53
CA LEU A 116 -2.82 23.22 -8.13
C LEU A 116 -2.89 23.01 -9.65
N THR A 117 -1.77 23.10 -10.37
CA THR A 117 -1.72 22.85 -11.82
C THR A 117 -2.22 21.45 -12.15
N TRP A 118 -1.75 20.42 -11.45
CA TRP A 118 -2.22 19.06 -11.67
C TRP A 118 -3.68 18.86 -11.27
N GLY A 119 -4.13 19.49 -10.19
CA GLY A 119 -5.54 19.45 -9.78
C GLY A 119 -6.47 20.02 -10.85
N VAL A 120 -6.10 21.16 -11.45
CA VAL A 120 -6.85 21.79 -12.54
C VAL A 120 -6.85 20.90 -13.78
N ILE A 121 -5.71 20.31 -14.16
CA ILE A 121 -5.61 19.41 -15.32
C ILE A 121 -6.50 18.17 -15.13
N MET A 122 -6.46 17.53 -13.95
CA MET A 122 -7.30 16.36 -13.66
C MET A 122 -8.80 16.70 -13.68
N GLY A 123 -9.17 17.83 -13.08
CA GLY A 123 -10.55 18.31 -13.09
C GLY A 123 -11.05 18.66 -14.49
N ALA A 124 -10.21 19.32 -15.30
CA ALA A 124 -10.53 19.65 -16.69
C ALA A 124 -10.69 18.39 -17.54
N LEU A 125 -9.79 17.40 -17.39
CA LEU A 125 -9.88 16.14 -18.10
C LEU A 125 -11.17 15.38 -17.74
N ALA A 126 -11.50 15.29 -16.45
CA ALA A 126 -12.73 14.66 -15.98
C ALA A 126 -13.98 15.38 -16.53
N ALA A 127 -14.00 16.71 -16.51
CA ALA A 127 -15.10 17.50 -17.05
C ALA A 127 -15.30 17.29 -18.55
N ILE A 128 -14.21 17.27 -19.33
CA ILE A 128 -14.25 17.05 -20.78
C ILE A 128 -14.78 15.64 -21.09
N LEU A 129 -14.26 14.61 -20.42
CA LEU A 129 -14.71 13.23 -20.65
C LEU A 129 -16.19 13.05 -20.31
N LEU A 130 -16.65 13.67 -19.22
CA LEU A 130 -18.03 13.60 -18.78
C LEU A 130 -18.98 14.34 -19.74
N VAL A 131 -18.55 15.47 -20.32
CA VAL A 131 -19.35 16.20 -21.31
C VAL A 131 -19.43 15.46 -22.65
N VAL A 132 -18.33 14.83 -23.09
CA VAL A 132 -18.25 14.21 -24.42
C VAL A 132 -18.96 12.86 -24.48
N GLY A 133 -18.81 12.03 -23.44
CA GLY A 133 -19.36 10.67 -23.47
C GLY A 133 -19.79 10.14 -22.11
N GLY A 134 -20.04 11.02 -21.15
CA GLY A 134 -20.61 10.66 -19.85
C GLY A 134 -19.71 9.72 -19.04
N LEU A 135 -20.37 8.88 -18.24
CA LEU A 135 -19.70 7.93 -17.36
C LEU A 135 -18.94 6.85 -18.13
N ASP A 136 -19.50 6.37 -19.25
CA ASP A 136 -18.87 5.36 -20.08
C ASP A 136 -17.53 5.83 -20.66
N ALA A 137 -17.46 7.09 -21.14
CA ALA A 137 -16.21 7.67 -21.61
C ALA A 137 -15.18 7.80 -20.48
N LEU A 138 -15.62 8.17 -19.27
CA LEU A 138 -14.75 8.26 -18.10
C LEU A 138 -14.19 6.87 -17.71
N GLN A 139 -15.04 5.84 -17.70
CA GLN A 139 -14.65 4.46 -17.39
C GLN A 139 -13.69 3.90 -18.44
N ASN A 140 -14.01 4.06 -19.73
CA ASN A 140 -13.16 3.61 -20.83
C ASN A 140 -11.82 4.33 -20.86
N GLY A 141 -11.80 5.64 -20.61
CA GLY A 141 -10.58 6.42 -20.48
C GLY A 141 -9.70 5.93 -19.33
N ALA A 142 -10.29 5.62 -18.17
CA ALA A 142 -9.58 5.06 -17.03
C ALA A 142 -8.99 3.67 -17.34
N ILE A 143 -9.74 2.78 -18.00
CA ILE A 143 -9.26 1.44 -18.41
C ILE A 143 -8.08 1.55 -19.38
N LEU A 144 -8.21 2.42 -20.38
CA LEU A 144 -7.17 2.64 -21.39
C LEU A 144 -5.88 3.17 -20.75
N ALA A 145 -5.99 4.12 -19.81
CA ALA A 145 -4.84 4.64 -19.07
C ALA A 145 -4.22 3.60 -18.11
N ALA A 146 -5.05 2.76 -17.48
CA ALA A 146 -4.59 1.76 -16.51
C ALA A 146 -3.90 0.55 -17.16
N THR A 147 -4.28 0.17 -18.38
CA THR A 147 -3.77 -1.04 -19.06
C THR A 147 -2.24 -1.04 -19.24
N PRO A 148 -1.60 -0.01 -19.84
CA PRO A 148 -0.14 0.02 -19.95
C PRO A 148 0.53 0.13 -18.57
N PHE A 149 -0.11 0.82 -17.61
CA PHE A 149 0.39 0.91 -16.24
C PHE A 149 0.36 -0.44 -15.51
N ALA A 150 -0.61 -1.30 -15.80
CA ALA A 150 -0.67 -2.66 -15.26
C ALA A 150 0.52 -3.51 -15.71
N VAL A 151 0.94 -3.39 -16.98
CA VAL A 151 2.16 -4.04 -17.47
C VAL A 151 3.40 -3.55 -16.71
N LEU A 152 3.52 -2.23 -16.50
CA LEU A 152 4.60 -1.66 -15.69
C LEU A 152 4.58 -2.17 -14.25
N MET A 153 3.41 -2.30 -13.63
CA MET A 153 3.27 -2.89 -12.29
C MET A 153 3.75 -4.34 -12.24
N CYS A 154 3.43 -5.16 -13.24
CA CYS A 154 3.94 -6.53 -13.33
C CYS A 154 5.48 -6.57 -13.39
N LEU A 155 6.08 -5.69 -14.20
CA LEU A 155 7.54 -5.56 -14.28
C LEU A 155 8.16 -5.10 -12.94
N MET A 156 7.50 -4.18 -12.23
CA MET A 156 7.95 -3.75 -10.91
C MET A 156 7.87 -4.88 -9.88
N CYS A 157 6.82 -5.70 -9.90
CA CYS A 157 6.73 -6.90 -9.06
C CYS A 157 7.87 -7.88 -9.35
N TRP A 158 8.20 -8.09 -10.63
CA TRP A 158 9.34 -8.92 -11.02
C TRP A 158 10.67 -8.37 -10.50
N CYS A 159 10.91 -7.06 -10.68
CA CYS A 159 12.12 -6.40 -10.17
C CYS A 159 12.23 -6.52 -8.65
N LEU A 160 11.12 -6.29 -7.93
CA LEU A 160 11.08 -6.43 -6.48
C LEU A 160 11.41 -7.86 -6.04
N TYR A 161 10.81 -8.87 -6.68
CA TYR A 161 11.11 -10.28 -6.42
C TYR A 161 12.59 -10.61 -6.65
N LYS A 162 13.16 -10.14 -7.78
CA LYS A 162 14.57 -10.34 -8.10
C LYS A 162 15.49 -9.71 -7.05
N THR A 163 15.20 -8.46 -6.64
CA THR A 163 15.98 -7.73 -5.63
C THR A 163 15.93 -8.43 -4.28
N LEU A 164 14.74 -8.79 -3.80
CA LEU A 164 14.56 -9.52 -2.54
C LEU A 164 15.29 -10.87 -2.53
N ARG A 165 15.28 -11.57 -3.66
CA ARG A 165 15.99 -12.85 -3.81
C ARG A 165 17.51 -12.67 -3.79
N SER A 166 18.03 -11.57 -4.36
CA SER A 166 19.46 -11.24 -4.28
C SER A 166 19.86 -10.92 -2.85
N ASP A 167 19.14 -10.01 -2.18
CA ASP A 167 19.39 -9.63 -0.78
C ASP A 167 19.43 -10.85 0.14
N TYR A 168 18.46 -11.75 0.01
CA TYR A 168 18.40 -12.97 0.83
C TYR A 168 19.60 -13.91 0.58
N ARG A 169 20.11 -13.98 -0.65
CA ARG A 169 21.30 -14.78 -0.96
C ARG A 169 22.55 -14.14 -0.38
N ASP A 170 22.69 -12.83 -0.55
CA ASP A 170 23.87 -12.08 -0.14
C ASP A 170 23.98 -12.08 1.41
N GLU A 171 22.86 -11.94 2.13
CA GLU A 171 22.80 -12.07 3.59
C GLU A 171 23.24 -13.48 4.06
N ARG A 172 22.80 -14.55 3.38
CA ARG A 172 23.20 -15.92 3.73
C ARG A 172 24.67 -16.19 3.48
N GLU A 173 25.25 -15.61 2.43
CA GLU A 173 26.68 -15.73 2.14
C GLU A 173 27.51 -15.00 3.20
N GLN A 174 27.09 -13.80 3.62
CA GLN A 174 27.73 -13.07 4.71
C GLN A 174 27.70 -13.84 6.03
N ILE A 175 26.53 -14.39 6.42
CA ILE A 175 26.40 -15.20 7.64
C ILE A 175 27.31 -16.44 7.56
N ARG A 176 27.39 -17.09 6.39
CA ARG A 176 28.30 -18.24 6.18
C ARG A 176 29.77 -17.85 6.31
N GLN A 177 30.16 -16.70 5.77
CA GLN A 177 31.54 -16.20 5.88
C GLN A 177 31.92 -15.86 7.32
N ILE A 178 31.01 -15.24 8.09
CA ILE A 178 31.23 -14.93 9.51
C ILE A 178 31.42 -16.23 10.30
N MET A 179 30.53 -17.22 10.13
CA MET A 179 30.66 -18.51 10.82
C MET A 179 31.95 -19.25 10.42
N ALA A 180 32.36 -19.20 9.16
CA ALA A 180 33.60 -19.80 8.70
C ALA A 180 34.85 -19.08 9.25
N HIS A 181 34.80 -17.75 9.39
CA HIS A 181 35.85 -16.97 10.01
C HIS A 181 36.01 -17.32 11.48
N ASP A 182 34.92 -17.34 12.26
CA ASP A 182 34.94 -17.69 13.68
C ASP A 182 35.48 -19.11 13.90
N GLN A 183 35.07 -20.08 13.08
CA GLN A 183 35.60 -21.44 13.15
C GLN A 183 37.10 -21.52 12.86
N ASN A 184 37.60 -20.70 11.93
CA ASN A 184 39.04 -20.67 11.63
C ASN A 184 39.82 -20.01 12.76
N VAL A 185 39.29 -18.93 13.35
CA VAL A 185 39.90 -18.27 14.52
C VAL A 185 39.97 -19.25 15.71
N GLU A 186 38.89 -19.96 16.01
CA GLU A 186 38.84 -20.94 17.10
C GLU A 186 39.84 -22.08 16.87
N LYS A 187 39.94 -22.60 15.65
CA LYS A 187 40.94 -23.62 15.27
C LYS A 187 42.37 -23.11 15.43
N SER A 188 42.65 -21.88 15.01
CA SER A 188 43.98 -21.28 15.15
C SER A 188 44.36 -21.09 16.61
N GLN A 189 43.44 -20.62 17.46
CA GLN A 189 43.66 -20.52 18.89
C GLN A 189 43.90 -21.88 19.55
N MET A 190 43.10 -22.89 19.19
CA MET A 190 43.26 -24.26 19.69
C MET A 190 44.61 -24.86 19.29
N GLN A 191 45.02 -24.69 18.03
CA GLN A 191 46.33 -25.15 17.56
C GLN A 191 47.48 -24.44 18.28
N GLU A 192 47.36 -23.14 18.57
CA GLU A 192 48.37 -22.41 19.33
C GLU A 192 48.46 -22.88 20.78
N ILE A 193 47.33 -23.15 21.44
CA ILE A 193 47.29 -23.73 22.79
C ILE A 193 47.96 -25.12 22.81
N LEU A 194 47.63 -25.98 21.85
CA LEU A 194 48.22 -27.31 21.74
C LEU A 194 49.74 -27.25 21.51
N ARG A 195 50.21 -26.36 20.62
CA ARG A 195 51.65 -26.15 20.41
C ARG A 195 52.38 -25.68 21.67
N ARG A 196 51.79 -24.74 22.42
CA ARG A 196 52.39 -24.27 23.69
C ARG A 196 52.44 -25.38 24.74
N HIS A 197 51.41 -26.22 24.81
CA HIS A 197 51.38 -27.38 25.67
C HIS A 197 52.45 -28.43 25.29
N GLU A 198 52.63 -28.72 24.00
CA GLU A 198 53.70 -29.61 23.50
C GLU A 198 55.10 -29.05 23.76
N ALA A 199 55.27 -27.72 23.71
CA ALA A 199 56.53 -27.05 24.01
C ALA A 199 56.88 -26.99 25.51
N GLY A 200 55.98 -27.47 26.39
CA GLY A 200 56.18 -27.43 27.84
C GLY A 200 56.07 -26.03 28.46
N GLU A 201 55.51 -25.06 27.73
CA GLU A 201 55.28 -23.72 28.24
C GLU A 201 54.01 -23.68 29.13
N PRO A 202 54.05 -23.04 30.31
CA PRO A 202 52.87 -22.91 31.13
C PRO A 202 51.81 -22.07 30.40
N VAL A 203 50.60 -22.61 30.24
CA VAL A 203 49.46 -21.85 29.72
C VAL A 203 49.23 -20.65 30.64
N GLY A 204 49.57 -19.47 30.15
CA GLY A 204 49.72 -18.27 30.97
C GLY A 204 48.47 -17.93 31.79
N ARG A 205 48.61 -18.00 33.11
CA ARG A 205 47.83 -17.17 34.04
C ARG A 205 48.31 -15.73 33.89
N GLN A 206 47.61 -14.92 33.13
CA GLN A 206 47.70 -13.47 33.25
C GLN A 206 46.31 -12.87 33.16
N ALA A 207 45.67 -12.67 34.31
CA ALA A 207 44.69 -11.60 34.56
C ALA A 207 44.05 -11.76 35.95
N THR A 208 44.81 -11.57 37.03
CA THR A 208 44.28 -11.14 38.36
C THR A 208 45.49 -10.84 39.25
N ASP A 209 46.12 -9.68 39.07
CA ASP A 209 46.99 -9.05 40.10
C ASP A 209 47.47 -7.69 39.57
N ARG A 210 46.54 -6.75 39.43
CA ARG A 210 46.83 -5.32 39.31
C ARG A 210 45.64 -4.50 39.80
N GLU A 211 45.22 -4.69 41.05
CA GLU A 211 44.53 -3.65 41.82
C GLU A 211 45.02 -3.75 43.27
N GLY A 212 45.95 -2.86 43.60
CA GLY A 212 46.43 -2.56 44.95
C GLY A 212 46.61 -1.06 45.04
#